data_AF-A0A093YDL4-F1
#
_entry.id   AF-A0A093YDL4-F1
#
_cell.length_a   1.000
_cell.length_b   1.000
_cell.length_c   1.000
_cell.angle_alpha   90.00
_cell.angle_beta   90.00
_cell.angle_gamma   90.00
#
_symmetry.space_group_name_H-M   'P 1'
#
loop_
_entity.id
_entity.type
_entity.pdbx_description
1 polymer ?
#
loop_
_entity_poly.entity_id
_entity_poly.type
_entity_poly.pdbx_seq_one_letter_code
_entity_poly.pdbx_strand_id
1 'polypeptide(L)'
;MPKWLEKIGALQISYLLLALIVTTSVFSIVGCISESPGIYQLFVAELPASNVQFGYVGICSTVSDHDRVCKSALGTPPADLAKKLSLPVDVITHVLALQHSISLALPALSGILIFCGVIAFLVAWLSTGEKSVKSRRRWIATTRIVLWSAVGCAFAAAYSLTFSISAMEVIAPKSSAGLAVTRGQTLQILQWVVFSFTAMYVSIIHYMLHNIVKNAREGILPTSATPDVGNVETEEEKQKKIDDAKQQQKDEDDAAAEAAAARRSPCRCIMESQECGWRYSVLIYKARGYTEYAVVLHIKCSIIEGLAGEFEWSCKLYRRSEPLLAFGTIRTIELNYLLRDLVLTGTLRQRAVERVIKHSLLFNDEESSSQRSEELPLLFRRDQASTYNKRHEDGIKQLTDDIQERRDWISTDLVDVDTLELGAKPLRVLDYACGTRLVSHALAPYSTQVVGIDLSENMVKEYNTRAETQGIPLSQMFAYYGNLMKVEEPANFDGPEFFDFDLVFVGLGFHHFDNPALASQQLVRRLKSSGKIVIIDNLAPDHTGFSKESVQKLFEDAGAGQDNDFSVLSRLLKIGRGPQAWEQQVFIAKGTKP
;
A
#
# COMPACT_ATOMS: atom_id res chain seq x y z
N MET A 1 -14.37 -23.27 -24.74
CA MET A 1 -15.80 -22.97 -24.51
C MET A 1 -16.63 -24.08 -25.15
N PRO A 2 -17.69 -24.57 -24.49
CA PRO A 2 -18.53 -25.63 -25.04
C PRO A 2 -19.39 -25.13 -26.22
N LYS A 3 -19.55 -25.97 -27.26
CA LYS A 3 -20.12 -25.61 -28.59
C LYS A 3 -21.53 -24.99 -28.58
N TRP A 4 -22.30 -25.13 -27.51
CA TRP A 4 -23.63 -24.50 -27.38
C TRP A 4 -23.54 -22.97 -27.23
N LEU A 5 -22.41 -22.45 -26.73
CA LEU A 5 -22.13 -21.02 -26.59
C LEU A 5 -21.86 -20.30 -27.93
N GLU A 6 -21.55 -21.02 -29.01
CA GLU A 6 -21.38 -20.43 -30.35
C GLU A 6 -22.73 -20.09 -31.02
N LYS A 7 -23.83 -20.72 -30.58
CA LYS A 7 -25.17 -20.50 -31.13
C LYS A 7 -25.86 -19.24 -30.59
N ILE A 8 -25.42 -18.73 -29.45
CA ILE A 8 -25.86 -17.46 -28.87
C ILE A 8 -24.73 -16.46 -29.12
N GLY A 9 -24.96 -15.43 -29.93
CA GLY A 9 -23.90 -14.48 -30.26
C GLY A 9 -23.30 -13.88 -28.99
N ALA A 10 -21.97 -13.79 -28.87
CA ALA A 10 -21.28 -13.24 -27.69
C ALA A 10 -21.81 -11.84 -27.27
N LEU A 11 -22.33 -11.08 -28.24
CA LEU A 11 -23.00 -9.81 -28.04
C LEU A 11 -24.34 -9.92 -27.30
N GLN A 12 -25.15 -10.96 -27.55
CA GLN A 12 -26.41 -11.19 -26.83
C GLN A 12 -26.14 -11.56 -25.37
N ILE A 13 -25.10 -12.37 -25.13
CA ILE A 13 -24.68 -12.74 -23.78
C ILE A 13 -24.17 -11.52 -23.02
N SER A 14 -23.39 -10.64 -23.66
CA SER A 14 -22.92 -9.43 -23.00
C SER A 14 -24.06 -8.49 -22.63
N TYR A 15 -25.10 -8.36 -23.46
CA TYR A 15 -26.30 -7.59 -23.11
C TYR A 15 -27.11 -8.21 -21.96
N LEU A 16 -27.28 -9.53 -21.95
CA LEU A 16 -27.94 -10.23 -20.85
C LEU A 16 -27.21 -10.01 -19.53
N LEU A 17 -25.87 -10.12 -19.53
CA LEU A 17 -25.06 -9.86 -18.34
C LEU A 17 -25.10 -8.39 -17.92
N LEU A 18 -25.08 -7.46 -18.87
CA LEU A 18 -25.21 -6.04 -18.55
C LEU A 18 -26.55 -5.74 -17.87
N ALA A 19 -27.65 -6.28 -18.38
CA ALA A 19 -28.96 -6.14 -17.76
C ALA A 19 -28.98 -6.73 -16.34
N LEU A 20 -28.35 -7.89 -16.15
CA LEU A 20 -28.25 -8.54 -14.84
C LEU A 20 -27.39 -7.74 -13.86
N ILE A 21 -26.29 -7.14 -14.32
CA ILE A 21 -25.44 -6.27 -13.49
C ILE A 21 -26.20 -5.01 -13.10
N VAL A 22 -26.88 -4.33 -14.03
CA VAL A 22 -27.64 -3.11 -13.72
C VAL A 22 -28.75 -3.40 -12.72
N THR A 23 -29.53 -4.46 -12.94
CA THR A 23 -30.63 -4.83 -12.04
C THR A 23 -30.14 -5.19 -10.65
N THR A 24 -29.14 -6.06 -10.54
CA THR A 24 -28.55 -6.45 -9.24
C THR A 24 -27.88 -5.28 -8.54
N SER A 25 -27.19 -4.38 -9.26
CA SER A 25 -26.55 -3.19 -8.67
C SER A 25 -27.58 -2.20 -8.12
N VAL A 26 -28.67 -1.96 -8.85
CA VAL A 26 -29.77 -1.10 -8.39
C VAL A 26 -30.39 -1.70 -7.13
N PHE A 27 -30.72 -3.00 -7.16
CA PHE A 27 -31.27 -3.68 -5.98
C PHE A 27 -30.33 -3.67 -4.78
N SER A 28 -29.01 -3.76 -4.98
CA SER A 28 -28.07 -3.62 -3.86
C SER A 28 -28.17 -2.25 -3.19
N ILE A 29 -28.29 -1.17 -3.98
CA ILE A 29 -28.29 0.19 -3.44
C ILE A 29 -29.64 0.55 -2.82
N VAL A 30 -30.73 0.33 -3.54
CA VAL A 30 -32.07 0.80 -3.14
C VAL A 30 -32.95 -0.30 -2.53
N GLY A 31 -32.49 -1.54 -2.46
CA GLY A 31 -33.30 -2.70 -2.04
C GLY A 31 -33.95 -2.52 -0.67
N CYS A 32 -33.29 -1.81 0.25
CA CYS A 32 -33.82 -1.60 1.60
C CYS A 32 -35.15 -0.83 1.57
N ILE A 33 -35.27 0.22 0.76
CA ILE A 33 -36.49 1.05 0.65
C ILE A 33 -37.57 0.44 -0.26
N SER A 34 -37.34 -0.75 -0.81
CA SER A 34 -38.32 -1.40 -1.67
C SER A 34 -39.50 -1.91 -0.85
N GLU A 35 -40.71 -1.59 -1.29
CA GLU A 35 -41.99 -2.09 -0.75
C GLU A 35 -42.43 -3.40 -1.44
N SER A 36 -41.65 -3.91 -2.39
CA SER A 36 -41.99 -5.14 -3.12
C SER A 36 -41.88 -6.38 -2.23
N PRO A 37 -42.90 -7.27 -2.21
CA PRO A 37 -42.83 -8.54 -1.50
C PRO A 37 -41.61 -9.37 -1.93
N GLY A 38 -40.84 -9.86 -0.96
CA GLY A 38 -39.63 -10.66 -1.19
C GLY A 38 -38.32 -9.86 -1.31
N ILE A 39 -38.36 -8.52 -1.41
CA ILE A 39 -37.16 -7.67 -1.51
C ILE A 39 -36.76 -7.04 -0.16
N TYR A 40 -37.63 -7.12 0.85
CA TYR A 40 -37.39 -6.55 2.19
C TYR A 40 -36.19 -7.15 2.94
N GLN A 41 -35.62 -8.27 2.46
CA GLN A 41 -34.38 -8.85 3.01
C GLN A 41 -33.10 -8.18 2.49
N LEU A 42 -33.20 -7.19 1.58
CA LEU A 42 -32.07 -6.43 1.08
C LEU A 42 -31.74 -5.24 1.99
N PHE A 43 -31.15 -5.54 3.14
CA PHE A 43 -30.60 -4.55 4.06
C PHE A 43 -29.16 -4.90 4.38
N VAL A 44 -28.40 -3.93 4.90
CA VAL A 44 -27.04 -4.16 5.38
C VAL A 44 -27.10 -4.82 6.77
N ALA A 45 -27.84 -4.21 7.69
CA ALA A 45 -28.02 -4.70 9.03
C ALA A 45 -29.37 -4.29 9.62
N GLU A 46 -29.77 -5.00 10.67
CA GLU A 46 -31.00 -4.77 11.41
C GLU A 46 -30.73 -4.66 12.92
N LEU A 47 -31.44 -3.76 13.58
CA LEU A 47 -31.45 -3.54 15.02
C LEU A 47 -32.71 -4.21 15.61
N PRO A 48 -32.64 -5.48 16.06
CA PRO A 48 -33.77 -6.26 16.57
C PRO A 48 -34.58 -5.59 17.69
N ALA A 49 -33.96 -4.83 18.60
CA ALA A 49 -34.71 -4.21 19.70
C ALA A 49 -35.68 -3.10 19.23
N SER A 50 -35.40 -2.47 18.08
CA SER A 50 -36.19 -1.38 17.52
C SER A 50 -36.83 -1.74 16.17
N ASN A 51 -36.62 -2.98 15.70
CA ASN A 51 -36.98 -3.47 14.36
C ASN A 51 -36.65 -2.48 13.24
N VAL A 52 -35.43 -1.92 13.27
CA VAL A 52 -34.95 -0.96 12.28
C VAL A 52 -33.95 -1.62 11.36
N GLN A 53 -34.22 -1.57 10.06
CA GLN A 53 -33.34 -2.04 8.99
C GLN A 53 -32.74 -0.85 8.26
N PHE A 54 -31.46 -0.94 7.87
CA PHE A 54 -30.85 0.08 7.02
C PHE A 54 -30.05 -0.53 5.87
N GLY A 55 -30.11 0.12 4.71
CA GLY A 55 -29.36 -0.18 3.50
C GLY A 55 -28.33 0.89 3.19
N TYR A 56 -27.86 0.97 1.95
CA TYR A 56 -26.91 2.02 1.54
C TYR A 56 -27.51 3.44 1.56
N VAL A 57 -28.79 3.59 1.20
CA VAL A 57 -29.43 4.93 1.03
C VAL A 57 -30.71 5.10 1.84
N GLY A 58 -31.14 4.05 2.55
CA GLY A 58 -32.49 3.96 3.09
C GLY A 58 -32.54 3.30 4.46
N ILE A 59 -33.54 3.70 5.24
CA ILE A 59 -33.83 3.17 6.57
C ILE A 59 -35.32 2.81 6.60
N CYS A 60 -35.62 1.63 7.15
CA CYS A 60 -36.98 1.13 7.31
C CYS A 60 -37.23 0.72 8.75
N SER A 61 -38.45 0.94 9.23
CA SER A 61 -38.89 0.48 10.55
C SER A 61 -40.16 -0.36 10.40
N THR A 62 -40.25 -1.44 11.16
CA THR A 62 -41.49 -2.21 11.32
C THR A 62 -42.06 -1.98 12.72
N VAL A 63 -43.26 -1.40 12.77
CA VAL A 63 -43.99 -1.14 14.02
C VAL A 63 -44.97 -2.29 14.24
N SER A 64 -45.14 -2.74 15.50
CA SER A 64 -45.87 -3.96 15.88
C SER A 64 -47.38 -3.99 15.59
N ASP A 65 -47.90 -3.11 14.74
CA ASP A 65 -49.31 -3.08 14.31
C ASP A 65 -49.52 -2.36 12.94
N HIS A 66 -48.45 -2.03 12.20
CA HIS A 66 -48.49 -1.24 10.96
C HIS A 66 -47.57 -1.81 9.85
N ASP A 67 -47.84 -1.40 8.60
CA ASP A 67 -47.00 -1.67 7.42
C ASP A 67 -45.58 -1.09 7.58
N ARG A 68 -44.58 -1.77 7.02
CA ARG A 68 -43.16 -1.39 7.00
C ARG A 68 -42.99 0.02 6.41
N VAL A 69 -42.50 0.98 7.20
CA VAL A 69 -42.27 2.35 6.75
C VAL A 69 -40.82 2.54 6.36
N CYS A 70 -40.57 2.90 5.10
CA CYS A 70 -39.23 3.13 4.55
C CYS A 70 -39.02 4.59 4.14
N LYS A 71 -37.85 5.15 4.46
CA LYS A 71 -37.45 6.51 4.06
C LYS A 71 -35.99 6.54 3.60
N SER A 72 -35.68 7.45 2.68
CA SER A 72 -34.29 7.69 2.28
C SER A 72 -33.57 8.48 3.37
N ALA A 73 -32.38 8.00 3.73
CA ALA A 73 -31.47 8.68 4.65
C ALA A 73 -30.71 9.83 3.96
N LEU A 74 -30.59 9.77 2.63
CA LEU A 74 -29.79 10.73 1.88
C LEU A 74 -30.50 12.10 1.83
N GLY A 75 -29.85 13.12 2.39
CA GLY A 75 -30.36 14.50 2.36
C GLY A 75 -31.52 14.80 3.31
N THR A 76 -31.87 13.87 4.22
CA THR A 76 -32.90 14.09 5.23
C THR A 76 -32.26 14.32 6.60
N PRO A 77 -32.55 15.43 7.31
CA PRO A 77 -32.02 15.65 8.66
C PRO A 77 -32.44 14.54 9.64
N PRO A 78 -31.61 14.17 10.63
CA PRO A 78 -31.93 13.10 11.58
C PRO A 78 -33.25 13.31 12.33
N ALA A 79 -33.56 14.55 12.73
CA ALA A 79 -34.80 14.89 13.43
C ALA A 79 -36.06 14.67 12.56
N ASP A 80 -35.99 15.04 11.28
CA ASP A 80 -37.09 14.83 10.34
C ASP A 80 -37.26 13.35 10.01
N LEU A 81 -36.16 12.61 9.95
CA LEU A 81 -36.17 11.18 9.69
C LEU A 81 -36.75 10.40 10.89
N ALA A 82 -36.38 10.77 12.11
CA ALA A 82 -36.95 10.26 13.35
C ALA A 82 -38.47 10.46 13.40
N LYS A 83 -38.94 11.68 13.07
CA LYS A 83 -40.37 11.98 12.98
C LYS A 83 -41.09 11.15 11.90
N LYS A 84 -40.49 10.99 10.72
CA LYS A 84 -41.08 10.24 9.60
C LYS A 84 -41.11 8.73 9.82
N LEU A 85 -40.17 8.20 10.61
CA LEU A 85 -40.08 6.78 10.95
C LEU A 85 -40.72 6.46 12.32
N SER A 86 -41.22 7.46 13.05
CA SER A 86 -41.75 7.32 14.41
C SER A 86 -40.75 6.67 15.38
N LEU A 87 -39.47 7.01 15.25
CA LEU A 87 -38.37 6.48 16.06
C LEU A 87 -37.71 7.56 16.91
N PRO A 88 -37.09 7.20 18.05
CA PRO A 88 -36.26 8.12 18.81
C PRO A 88 -35.08 8.66 17.99
N VAL A 89 -34.71 9.93 18.20
CA VAL A 89 -33.65 10.62 17.43
C VAL A 89 -32.27 10.00 17.68
N ASP A 90 -32.03 9.51 18.90
CA ASP A 90 -30.84 8.78 19.32
C ASP A 90 -30.65 7.48 18.51
N VAL A 91 -31.72 6.70 18.32
CA VAL A 91 -31.70 5.48 17.50
C VAL A 91 -31.35 5.82 16.04
N ILE A 92 -31.97 6.86 15.46
CA ILE A 92 -31.66 7.30 14.09
C ILE A 92 -30.22 7.78 13.96
N THR A 93 -29.71 8.52 14.94
CA THR A 93 -28.31 9.01 14.93
C THR A 93 -27.33 7.84 14.96
N HIS A 94 -27.62 6.82 15.76
CA HIS A 94 -26.81 5.61 15.82
C HIS A 94 -26.84 4.82 14.49
N VAL A 95 -28.03 4.63 13.92
CA VAL A 95 -28.20 3.95 12.62
C VAL A 95 -27.49 4.71 11.49
N LEU A 96 -27.57 6.04 11.47
CA LEU A 96 -26.86 6.85 10.50
C LEU A 96 -25.34 6.70 10.66
N ALA A 97 -24.81 6.74 11.89
CA ALA A 97 -23.39 6.54 12.13
C ALA A 97 -22.90 5.18 11.59
N LEU A 98 -23.67 4.11 11.80
CA LEU A 98 -23.40 2.78 11.24
C LEU A 98 -23.51 2.78 9.71
N GLN A 99 -24.53 3.42 9.14
CA GLN A 99 -24.71 3.53 7.69
C GLN A 99 -23.56 4.28 7.02
N HIS A 100 -23.09 5.38 7.61
CA HIS A 100 -21.97 6.18 7.10
C HIS A 100 -20.62 5.46 7.16
N SER A 101 -20.49 4.42 8.00
CA SER A 101 -19.30 3.56 8.02
C SER A 101 -19.18 2.64 6.79
N ILE A 102 -20.22 2.59 5.94
CA ILE A 102 -20.29 1.76 4.75
C ILE A 102 -20.18 2.64 3.51
N SER A 103 -19.25 2.30 2.61
CA SER A 103 -18.99 3.09 1.42
C SER A 103 -20.05 2.89 0.34
N LEU A 104 -20.96 3.86 0.18
CA LEU A 104 -21.83 3.99 -1.01
C LEU A 104 -21.03 4.37 -2.27
N ALA A 105 -19.86 5.01 -2.11
CA ALA A 105 -19.05 5.50 -3.22
C ALA A 105 -18.53 4.37 -4.10
N LEU A 106 -18.11 3.24 -3.52
CA LEU A 106 -17.56 2.09 -4.27
C LEU A 106 -18.57 1.44 -5.24
N PRO A 107 -19.78 1.03 -4.82
CA PRO A 107 -20.78 0.49 -5.74
C PRO A 107 -21.25 1.52 -6.77
N ALA A 108 -21.38 2.80 -6.38
CA ALA A 108 -21.75 3.86 -7.31
C ALA A 108 -20.67 4.08 -8.38
N LEU A 109 -19.39 4.13 -7.99
CA LEU A 109 -18.26 4.28 -8.90
C LEU A 109 -18.16 3.10 -9.88
N SER A 110 -18.40 1.88 -9.40
CA SER A 110 -18.46 0.69 -10.27
C SER A 110 -19.53 0.86 -11.36
N GLY A 111 -20.76 1.26 -11.00
CA GLY A 111 -21.82 1.50 -11.97
C GLY A 111 -21.48 2.58 -13.00
N ILE A 112 -20.90 3.69 -12.56
CA ILE A 112 -20.46 4.79 -13.45
C ILE A 112 -19.39 4.29 -14.43
N LEU A 113 -18.40 3.53 -13.95
CA LEU A 113 -17.34 2.98 -14.80
C LEU A 113 -17.88 1.97 -15.80
N ILE A 114 -18.86 1.13 -15.43
CA ILE A 114 -19.53 0.22 -16.37
C ILE A 114 -20.22 1.04 -17.48
N PHE A 115 -20.96 2.07 -17.12
CA PHE A 115 -21.64 2.93 -18.10
C PHE A 115 -20.65 3.62 -19.07
N CYS A 116 -19.59 4.22 -18.54
CA CYS A 116 -18.52 4.82 -19.34
C CYS A 116 -17.82 3.78 -20.24
N GLY A 117 -17.60 2.56 -19.73
CA GLY A 117 -17.00 1.46 -20.46
C GLY A 117 -17.89 0.94 -21.60
N VAL A 118 -19.21 0.88 -21.39
CA VAL A 118 -20.19 0.54 -22.44
C VAL A 118 -20.18 1.60 -23.55
N ILE A 119 -20.16 2.89 -23.20
CA ILE A 119 -20.06 3.97 -24.19
C ILE A 119 -18.76 3.84 -24.99
N ALA A 120 -17.62 3.66 -24.31
CA ALA A 120 -16.33 3.48 -24.97
C ALA A 120 -16.32 2.26 -25.92
N PHE A 121 -16.95 1.16 -25.50
CA PHE A 121 -17.09 -0.05 -26.32
C PHE A 121 -17.95 0.22 -27.56
N LEU A 122 -19.10 0.87 -27.42
CA LEU A 122 -19.99 1.20 -28.54
C LEU A 122 -19.29 2.13 -29.54
N VAL A 123 -18.54 3.13 -29.06
CA VAL A 123 -17.73 4.00 -29.93
C VAL A 123 -16.64 3.20 -30.65
N ALA A 124 -15.95 2.27 -29.97
CA ALA A 124 -14.97 1.40 -30.61
C ALA A 124 -15.60 0.45 -31.65
N TRP A 125 -16.83 0.02 -31.42
CA TRP A 125 -17.55 -0.93 -32.26
C TRP A 125 -18.10 -0.25 -33.53
N LEU A 126 -18.73 0.92 -33.40
CA LEU A 126 -19.33 1.68 -34.51
C LEU A 126 -18.31 2.37 -35.40
N SER A 127 -17.05 2.48 -34.94
CA SER A 127 -15.97 3.13 -35.66
C SER A 127 -15.38 2.21 -36.75
N THR A 128 -16.00 2.19 -37.93
CA THR A 128 -15.66 1.28 -39.05
C THR A 128 -14.91 1.92 -40.23
N GLY A 129 -14.55 3.21 -40.16
CA GLY A 129 -13.86 3.92 -41.26
C GLY A 129 -12.31 3.77 -41.28
N GLU A 130 -11.71 3.77 -42.48
CA GLU A 130 -10.24 3.66 -42.71
C GLU A 130 -9.41 4.74 -42.00
N LYS A 131 -9.89 6.00 -41.97
CA LYS A 131 -9.23 7.11 -41.25
C LYS A 131 -9.27 6.94 -39.72
N SER A 132 -10.03 5.97 -39.21
CA SER A 132 -10.36 5.81 -37.80
C SER A 132 -9.60 4.70 -37.07
N VAL A 133 -8.73 3.94 -37.74
CA VAL A 133 -8.04 2.78 -37.12
C VAL A 133 -7.25 3.15 -35.85
N LYS A 134 -6.63 4.34 -35.82
CA LYS A 134 -5.92 4.86 -34.64
C LYS A 134 -6.87 5.28 -33.53
N SER A 135 -8.03 5.86 -33.88
CA SER A 135 -9.10 6.21 -32.94
C SER A 135 -9.72 4.95 -32.33
N ARG A 136 -10.05 3.96 -33.16
CA ARG A 136 -10.58 2.66 -32.76
C ARG A 136 -9.66 1.96 -31.76
N ARG A 137 -8.34 1.88 -32.03
CA ARG A 137 -7.38 1.30 -31.09
C ARG A 137 -7.33 2.00 -29.73
N ARG A 138 -7.46 3.33 -29.70
CA ARG A 138 -7.54 4.10 -28.45
C ARG A 138 -8.80 3.74 -27.67
N TRP A 139 -9.96 3.74 -28.31
CA TRP A 139 -11.23 3.37 -27.65
C TRP A 139 -11.25 1.93 -27.15
N ILE A 140 -10.61 0.99 -27.87
CA ILE A 140 -10.42 -0.40 -27.40
C ILE A 140 -9.58 -0.44 -26.11
N ALA A 141 -8.47 0.31 -26.06
CA ALA A 141 -7.64 0.39 -24.87
C ALA A 141 -8.37 1.07 -23.69
N THR A 142 -9.07 2.18 -23.95
CA THR A 142 -9.91 2.88 -22.96
C THR A 142 -10.98 1.97 -22.40
N THR A 143 -11.70 1.24 -23.26
CA THR A 143 -12.74 0.27 -22.84
C THR A 143 -12.16 -0.76 -21.88
N ARG A 144 -10.98 -1.33 -22.21
CA ARG A 144 -10.32 -2.32 -21.34
C ARG A 144 -9.97 -1.73 -19.97
N ILE A 145 -9.35 -0.55 -19.94
CA ILE A 145 -8.93 0.09 -18.69
C ILE A 145 -10.15 0.39 -17.81
N VAL A 146 -11.14 1.10 -18.37
CA VAL A 146 -12.33 1.54 -17.63
C VAL A 146 -13.14 0.35 -17.09
N LEU A 147 -13.35 -0.69 -17.90
CA LEU A 147 -14.11 -1.87 -17.48
C LEU A 147 -13.37 -2.70 -16.41
N TRP A 148 -12.05 -2.87 -16.51
CA TRP A 148 -11.29 -3.55 -15.46
C TRP A 148 -11.22 -2.73 -14.16
N SER A 149 -11.18 -1.40 -14.25
CA SER A 149 -11.36 -0.53 -13.08
C SER A 149 -12.74 -0.73 -12.42
N ALA A 150 -13.79 -0.94 -13.22
CA ALA A 150 -15.13 -1.22 -12.71
C ALA A 150 -15.20 -2.54 -11.92
N VAL A 151 -14.49 -3.59 -12.40
CA VAL A 151 -14.34 -4.88 -11.69
C VAL A 151 -13.64 -4.68 -10.35
N GLY A 152 -12.56 -3.89 -10.33
CA GLY A 152 -11.85 -3.55 -9.09
C GLY A 152 -12.75 -2.83 -8.08
N CYS A 153 -13.56 -1.86 -8.54
CA CYS A 153 -14.51 -1.16 -7.68
C CYS A 153 -15.64 -2.08 -7.16
N ALA A 154 -16.14 -2.99 -8.01
CA ALA A 154 -17.16 -3.96 -7.59
C ALA A 154 -16.63 -4.93 -6.53
N PHE A 155 -15.39 -5.41 -6.70
CA PHE A 155 -14.70 -6.22 -5.71
C PHE A 155 -14.52 -5.47 -4.39
N ALA A 156 -13.99 -4.25 -4.45
CA ALA A 156 -13.79 -3.40 -3.28
C ALA A 156 -15.11 -3.14 -2.55
N ALA A 157 -16.21 -2.91 -3.27
CA ALA A 157 -17.54 -2.76 -2.69
C ALA A 157 -18.02 -4.03 -1.95
N ALA A 158 -17.88 -5.21 -2.57
CA ALA A 158 -18.26 -6.48 -1.95
C ALA A 158 -17.42 -6.84 -0.72
N TYR A 159 -16.11 -6.59 -0.81
CA TYR A 159 -15.17 -6.81 0.27
C TYR A 159 -15.41 -5.85 1.44
N SER A 160 -15.53 -4.55 1.16
CA SER A 160 -15.81 -3.52 2.17
C SER A 160 -17.13 -3.78 2.87
N LEU A 161 -18.20 -4.12 2.15
CA LEU A 161 -19.49 -4.47 2.76
C LEU A 161 -19.36 -5.70 3.66
N THR A 162 -18.67 -6.75 3.20
CA THR A 162 -18.42 -7.97 3.98
C THR A 162 -17.67 -7.65 5.27
N PHE A 163 -16.62 -6.83 5.18
CA PHE A 163 -15.80 -6.43 6.31
C PHE A 163 -16.62 -5.57 7.31
N SER A 164 -17.36 -4.56 6.83
CA SER A 164 -18.19 -3.70 7.68
C SER A 164 -19.26 -4.50 8.41
N ILE A 165 -19.91 -5.46 7.73
CA ILE A 165 -20.91 -6.35 8.34
C ILE A 165 -20.28 -7.21 9.44
N SER A 166 -19.10 -7.80 9.20
CA SER A 166 -18.40 -8.61 10.21
C SER A 166 -17.87 -7.76 11.38
N ALA A 167 -17.48 -6.50 11.14
CA ALA A 167 -17.05 -5.60 12.20
C ALA A 167 -18.21 -5.22 13.14
N MET A 168 -19.42 -5.02 12.61
CA MET A 168 -20.61 -4.72 13.41
C MET A 168 -20.98 -5.88 14.37
N GLU A 169 -20.67 -7.12 14.01
CA GLU A 169 -20.89 -8.30 14.87
C GLU A 169 -20.02 -8.30 16.13
N VAL A 170 -18.76 -7.84 16.03
CA VAL A 170 -17.80 -7.85 17.14
C VAL A 170 -18.05 -6.71 18.13
N ILE A 171 -18.61 -5.59 17.66
CA ILE A 171 -18.79 -4.37 18.47
C ILE A 171 -20.17 -4.35 19.16
N ALA A 172 -21.19 -4.96 18.57
CA ALA A 172 -22.56 -4.97 19.09
C ALA A 172 -22.79 -5.59 20.49
N PRO A 173 -21.92 -6.46 21.07
CA PRO A 173 -22.11 -6.91 22.46
C PRO A 173 -21.72 -5.86 23.51
N LYS A 174 -21.08 -4.75 23.14
CA LYS A 174 -20.46 -3.81 24.09
C LYS A 174 -20.85 -2.34 23.88
N SER A 175 -21.92 -2.03 23.15
CA SER A 175 -22.44 -0.65 23.10
C SER A 175 -23.35 -0.37 24.30
N SER A 176 -23.29 0.83 24.86
CA SER A 176 -24.03 1.31 26.03
C SER A 176 -25.56 1.29 25.89
N ALA A 177 -26.10 0.82 24.77
CA ALA A 177 -27.52 0.62 24.51
C ALA A 177 -27.95 -0.87 24.44
N GLY A 178 -27.03 -1.84 24.47
CA GLY A 178 -27.38 -3.27 24.49
C GLY A 178 -28.11 -3.78 23.24
N LEU A 179 -28.02 -3.07 22.10
CA LEU A 179 -28.68 -3.47 20.86
C LEU A 179 -27.79 -4.44 20.07
N ALA A 180 -28.15 -5.73 20.13
CA ALA A 180 -27.66 -6.73 19.19
C ALA A 180 -27.98 -6.29 17.74
N VAL A 181 -27.10 -6.59 16.78
CA VAL A 181 -27.28 -6.25 15.36
C VAL A 181 -27.29 -7.54 14.54
N THR A 182 -28.29 -7.72 13.68
CA THR A 182 -28.42 -8.91 12.81
C THR A 182 -27.99 -8.59 11.38
N ARG A 183 -27.30 -9.56 10.75
CA ARG A 183 -26.66 -9.42 9.43
C ARG A 183 -27.65 -9.54 8.27
N GLY A 184 -27.59 -8.60 7.34
CA GLY A 184 -28.21 -8.73 6.02
C GLY A 184 -27.39 -9.62 5.07
N GLN A 185 -27.50 -10.95 5.22
CA GLN A 185 -26.76 -11.90 4.39
C GLN A 185 -27.12 -11.80 2.90
N THR A 186 -28.38 -11.53 2.58
CA THR A 186 -28.88 -11.47 1.20
C THR A 186 -28.23 -10.33 0.41
N LEU A 187 -28.10 -9.14 1.00
CA LEU A 187 -27.46 -8.00 0.33
C LEU A 187 -25.97 -8.26 0.05
N GLN A 188 -25.29 -8.91 0.98
CA GLN A 188 -23.89 -9.26 0.80
C GLN A 188 -23.67 -10.27 -0.32
N ILE A 189 -24.50 -11.32 -0.38
CA ILE A 189 -24.49 -12.29 -1.48
C ILE A 189 -24.73 -11.55 -2.80
N LEU A 190 -25.71 -10.65 -2.84
CA LEU A 190 -26.02 -9.84 -4.02
C LEU A 190 -24.82 -8.99 -4.48
N GLN A 191 -24.05 -8.43 -3.54
CA GLN A 191 -22.86 -7.64 -3.86
C GLN A 191 -21.73 -8.48 -4.47
N TRP A 192 -21.52 -9.71 -4.00
CA TRP A 192 -20.59 -10.66 -4.61
C TRP A 192 -21.06 -11.11 -6.01
N VAL A 193 -22.38 -11.29 -6.18
CA VAL A 193 -22.99 -11.59 -7.48
C VAL A 193 -22.74 -10.44 -8.48
N VAL A 194 -22.86 -9.18 -8.07
CA VAL A 194 -22.52 -8.01 -8.90
C VAL A 194 -21.06 -8.07 -9.36
N PHE A 195 -20.12 -8.35 -8.45
CA PHE A 195 -18.71 -8.52 -8.81
C PHE A 195 -18.50 -9.65 -9.82
N SER A 196 -19.06 -10.84 -9.58
CA SER A 196 -18.91 -12.00 -10.45
C SER A 196 -19.47 -11.75 -11.85
N PHE A 197 -20.66 -11.18 -11.96
CA PHE A 197 -21.25 -10.86 -13.26
C PHE A 197 -20.47 -9.76 -13.97
N THR A 198 -19.97 -8.76 -13.26
CA THR A 198 -19.10 -7.72 -13.84
C THR A 198 -17.82 -8.32 -14.41
N ALA A 199 -17.13 -9.18 -13.66
CA ALA A 199 -15.91 -9.86 -14.14
C ALA A 199 -16.19 -10.72 -15.38
N MET A 200 -17.32 -11.44 -15.41
CA MET A 200 -17.71 -12.25 -16.55
C MET A 200 -18.05 -11.40 -17.78
N TYR A 201 -18.83 -10.32 -17.60
CA TYR A 201 -19.15 -9.35 -18.66
C TYR A 201 -17.88 -8.74 -19.26
N VAL A 202 -16.96 -8.26 -18.42
CA VAL A 202 -15.71 -7.64 -18.89
C VAL A 202 -14.82 -8.64 -19.62
N SER A 203 -14.81 -9.90 -19.18
CA SER A 203 -14.08 -10.98 -19.85
C SER A 203 -14.63 -11.27 -21.25
N ILE A 204 -15.97 -11.28 -21.43
CA ILE A 204 -16.62 -11.42 -22.74
C ILE A 204 -16.31 -10.23 -23.65
N ILE A 205 -16.42 -8.99 -23.14
CA ILE A 205 -16.04 -7.79 -23.90
C ILE A 205 -14.56 -7.83 -24.29
N HIS A 206 -13.68 -8.23 -23.38
CA HIS A 206 -12.25 -8.36 -23.65
C HIS A 206 -11.97 -9.39 -24.76
N TYR A 207 -12.67 -10.53 -24.72
CA TYR A 207 -12.60 -11.56 -25.77
C TYR A 207 -13.08 -11.02 -27.12
N MET A 208 -14.22 -10.32 -27.16
CA MET A 208 -14.72 -9.68 -28.39
C MET A 208 -13.71 -8.67 -28.95
N LEU A 209 -13.18 -7.79 -28.10
CA LEU A 209 -12.18 -6.80 -28.49
C LEU A 209 -10.89 -7.46 -29.01
N HIS A 210 -10.45 -8.55 -28.38
CA HIS A 210 -9.30 -9.31 -28.84
C HIS A 210 -9.54 -9.91 -30.23
N ASN A 211 -10.71 -10.52 -30.47
CA ASN A 211 -11.07 -11.08 -31.78
C ASN A 211 -11.14 -9.99 -32.87
N ILE A 212 -11.66 -8.80 -32.56
CA ILE A 212 -11.64 -7.66 -33.50
C ILE A 212 -10.21 -7.30 -33.90
N VAL A 213 -9.29 -7.21 -32.93
CA VAL A 213 -7.88 -6.88 -33.18
C VAL A 213 -7.19 -8.00 -33.97
N LYS A 214 -7.48 -9.26 -33.63
CA LYS A 214 -6.95 -10.44 -34.31
C LYS A 214 -7.38 -10.49 -35.77
N ASN A 215 -8.68 -10.37 -36.05
CA ASN A 215 -9.21 -10.39 -37.42
C ASN A 215 -8.69 -9.20 -38.24
N ALA A 216 -8.55 -8.02 -37.63
CA ALA A 216 -7.95 -6.86 -38.29
C ALA A 216 -6.45 -7.09 -38.61
N ARG A 217 -5.71 -7.87 -37.82
CA ARG A 217 -4.30 -8.22 -38.09
C ARG A 217 -4.18 -9.28 -39.18
N GLU A 218 -5.05 -10.29 -39.15
CA GLU A 218 -5.08 -11.38 -40.13
C GLU A 218 -5.52 -10.90 -41.51
N GLY A 219 -6.47 -9.96 -41.59
CA GLY A 219 -6.86 -9.34 -42.87
C GLY A 219 -5.84 -8.38 -43.49
N ILE A 220 -4.77 -8.02 -42.77
CA ILE A 220 -3.66 -7.19 -43.27
C ILE A 220 -2.51 -8.05 -43.81
N LEU A 221 -2.42 -9.32 -43.39
CA LEU A 221 -1.43 -10.26 -43.90
C LEU A 221 -2.04 -10.96 -45.13
N PRO A 222 -1.36 -11.00 -46.29
CA PRO A 222 -1.87 -11.77 -47.42
C PRO A 222 -1.97 -13.24 -47.00
N THR A 223 -3.19 -13.76 -46.92
CA THR A 223 -3.44 -15.20 -46.82
C THR A 223 -2.76 -15.86 -47.99
N SER A 224 -1.74 -16.69 -47.72
CA SER A 224 -1.16 -17.61 -48.69
C SER A 224 -2.25 -18.59 -49.13
N ALA A 225 -2.97 -18.21 -50.18
CA ALA A 225 -3.92 -19.08 -50.83
C ALA A 225 -3.16 -20.17 -51.59
N THR A 226 -3.65 -21.39 -51.41
CA THR A 226 -3.41 -22.60 -52.20
C THR A 226 -3.41 -22.32 -53.72
N PRO A 227 -2.57 -23.02 -54.51
CA PRO A 227 -2.54 -22.82 -55.95
C PRO A 227 -3.73 -23.54 -56.60
N ASP A 228 -4.57 -22.78 -57.28
CA ASP A 228 -5.44 -23.28 -58.34
C ASP A 228 -5.06 -22.61 -59.67
N VAL A 229 -5.33 -23.35 -60.73
CA VAL A 229 -4.69 -23.39 -62.04
C VAL A 229 -4.75 -22.08 -62.85
N GLY A 230 -3.64 -21.78 -63.54
CA GLY A 230 -3.68 -21.20 -64.89
C GLY A 230 -3.17 -19.76 -65.06
N ASN A 231 -1.88 -19.61 -65.39
CA ASN A 231 -1.39 -18.90 -66.58
C ASN A 231 0.14 -18.85 -66.57
N VAL A 232 0.76 -19.25 -67.68
CA VAL A 232 2.20 -19.31 -67.88
C VAL A 232 2.72 -17.89 -68.13
N GLU A 233 3.29 -17.26 -67.10
CA GLU A 233 4.26 -16.17 -67.29
C GLU A 233 5.62 -16.82 -67.63
N THR A 234 6.20 -16.43 -68.75
CA THR A 234 7.49 -16.93 -69.25
C THR A 234 8.64 -16.63 -68.28
N GLU A 235 9.56 -17.58 -68.10
CA GLU A 235 10.67 -17.51 -67.14
C GLU A 235 11.55 -16.25 -67.27
N GLU A 236 11.62 -15.66 -68.47
CA GLU A 236 12.33 -14.39 -68.72
C GLU A 236 11.70 -13.19 -67.98
N GLU A 237 10.38 -13.18 -67.78
CA GLU A 237 9.67 -12.08 -67.11
C GLU A 237 9.78 -12.16 -65.58
N LYS A 238 9.92 -13.38 -65.05
CA LYS A 238 10.24 -13.63 -63.64
C LYS A 238 11.69 -13.27 -63.32
N GLN A 239 12.62 -13.62 -64.20
CA GLN A 239 14.03 -13.32 -64.00
C GLN A 239 14.29 -11.81 -64.08
N LYS A 240 13.64 -11.10 -65.01
CA LYS A 240 13.73 -9.64 -65.11
C LYS A 240 13.19 -8.92 -63.87
N LYS A 241 12.05 -9.34 -63.30
CA LYS A 241 11.52 -8.76 -62.04
C LYS A 241 12.43 -9.05 -60.83
N ILE A 242 13.12 -10.20 -60.82
CA ILE A 242 14.09 -10.54 -59.76
C ILE A 242 15.36 -9.71 -59.90
N ASP A 243 15.82 -9.49 -61.13
CA ASP A 243 17.02 -8.69 -61.40
C ASP A 243 16.75 -7.19 -61.16
N ASP A 244 15.57 -6.70 -61.51
CA ASP A 244 15.12 -5.33 -61.20
C ASP A 244 14.97 -5.10 -59.68
N ALA A 245 14.45 -6.09 -58.94
CA ALA A 245 14.34 -6.02 -57.47
C ALA A 245 15.72 -6.13 -56.78
N LYS A 246 16.65 -6.91 -57.32
CA LYS A 246 18.04 -6.98 -56.84
C LYS A 246 18.81 -5.71 -57.14
N GLN A 247 18.55 -5.06 -58.27
CA GLN A 247 19.15 -3.77 -58.61
C GLN A 247 18.61 -2.66 -57.70
N GLN A 248 17.30 -2.63 -57.42
CA GLN A 248 16.71 -1.70 -56.45
C GLN A 248 17.26 -1.88 -55.03
N GLN A 249 17.44 -3.13 -54.58
CA GLN A 249 18.02 -3.41 -53.27
C GLN A 249 19.50 -3.01 -53.21
N LYS A 250 20.24 -3.21 -54.29
CA LYS A 250 21.66 -2.82 -54.39
C LYS A 250 21.84 -1.30 -54.42
N ASP A 251 20.97 -0.59 -55.12
CA ASP A 251 20.99 0.88 -55.17
C ASP A 251 20.61 1.50 -53.80
N GLU A 252 19.70 0.85 -53.04
CA GLU A 252 19.38 1.23 -51.65
C GLU A 252 20.53 0.92 -50.67
N ASP A 253 21.19 -0.23 -50.83
CA ASP A 253 22.32 -0.64 -49.98
C ASP A 253 23.58 0.20 -50.25
N ASP A 254 23.84 0.57 -51.51
CA ASP A 254 24.93 1.45 -51.90
C ASP A 254 24.67 2.90 -51.43
N ALA A 255 23.41 3.38 -51.50
CA ALA A 255 23.02 4.67 -50.91
C ALA A 255 23.10 4.67 -49.37
N ALA A 256 22.80 3.54 -48.71
CA ALA A 256 22.98 3.38 -47.27
C ALA A 256 24.46 3.31 -46.86
N ALA A 257 25.31 2.69 -47.68
CA ALA A 257 26.76 2.62 -47.48
C ALA A 257 27.44 3.99 -47.66
N GLU A 258 27.01 4.78 -48.66
CA GLU A 258 27.51 6.14 -48.89
C GLU A 258 27.07 7.10 -47.76
N ALA A 259 25.83 6.95 -47.27
CA ALA A 259 25.33 7.67 -46.09
C ALA A 259 26.05 7.25 -44.78
N ALA A 260 26.56 6.03 -44.69
CA ALA A 260 27.36 5.53 -43.58
C ALA A 260 28.82 5.99 -43.64
N ALA A 261 29.40 6.16 -44.84
CA ALA A 261 30.75 6.67 -45.05
C ALA A 261 30.87 8.17 -44.71
N ALA A 262 29.83 8.97 -44.98
CA ALA A 262 29.79 10.40 -44.69
C ALA A 262 29.70 10.76 -43.19
N ARG A 263 29.48 9.78 -42.29
CA ARG A 263 29.33 10.01 -40.83
C ARG A 263 30.56 9.68 -39.99
N ARG A 264 31.72 9.40 -40.60
CA ARG A 264 32.96 9.16 -39.86
C ARG A 264 33.77 10.44 -39.63
N SER A 265 33.60 11.04 -38.46
CA SER A 265 34.67 11.75 -37.74
C SER A 265 34.66 11.32 -36.27
N PRO A 266 35.82 11.29 -35.58
CA PRO A 266 36.20 10.16 -34.74
C PRO A 266 35.90 10.42 -33.27
N CYS A 267 35.22 9.48 -32.62
CA CYS A 267 35.37 9.20 -31.18
C CYS A 267 35.01 7.73 -30.94
N ARG A 268 36.05 6.90 -30.88
CA ARG A 268 36.00 5.47 -30.60
C ARG A 268 36.27 5.29 -29.10
N CYS A 269 35.30 4.77 -28.36
CA CYS A 269 35.57 4.05 -27.12
C CYS A 269 34.86 2.69 -27.21
N ILE A 270 35.69 1.66 -27.39
CA ILE A 270 35.35 0.25 -27.29
C ILE A 270 35.39 -0.12 -25.81
N MET A 271 34.33 -0.67 -25.27
CA MET A 271 34.42 -1.72 -24.24
C MET A 271 33.19 -2.61 -24.34
N GLU A 272 33.46 -3.85 -24.74
CA GLU A 272 32.58 -5.00 -24.73
C GLU A 272 32.86 -5.70 -23.39
N SER A 273 31.85 -5.84 -22.51
CA SER A 273 31.92 -6.82 -21.43
C SER A 273 30.60 -7.56 -21.34
N GLN A 274 30.70 -8.89 -21.48
CA GLN A 274 29.64 -9.82 -21.14
C GLN A 274 29.42 -9.78 -19.61
N GLU A 275 28.20 -10.10 -19.18
CA GLU A 275 27.73 -10.21 -17.78
C GLU A 275 27.42 -8.88 -17.05
N CYS A 276 26.19 -8.37 -17.25
CA CYS A 276 25.31 -7.71 -16.25
C CYS A 276 24.17 -6.97 -16.99
N GLY A 277 22.97 -6.95 -16.42
CA GLY A 277 21.79 -6.28 -17.01
C GLY A 277 21.86 -4.75 -16.88
N TRP A 278 22.53 -4.07 -17.81
CA TRP A 278 22.57 -2.61 -17.88
C TRP A 278 21.33 -2.05 -18.61
N ARG A 279 20.68 -1.00 -18.07
CA ARG A 279 19.70 -0.19 -18.81
C ARG A 279 20.20 1.25 -18.96
N TYR A 280 20.44 1.65 -20.20
CA TYR A 280 20.76 3.03 -20.56
C TYR A 280 19.49 3.75 -21.02
N SER A 281 19.33 5.03 -20.68
CA SER A 281 18.31 5.90 -21.28
C SER A 281 19.00 7.10 -21.92
N VAL A 282 19.03 7.11 -23.26
CA VAL A 282 19.55 8.24 -24.03
C VAL A 282 18.38 9.12 -24.45
N LEU A 283 18.35 10.37 -23.98
CA LEU A 283 17.37 11.37 -24.39
C LEU A 283 18.03 12.31 -25.42
N ILE A 284 17.74 12.06 -26.70
CA ILE A 284 18.16 12.96 -27.78
C ILE A 284 17.00 13.91 -28.10
N TYR A 285 17.17 15.20 -27.81
CA TYR A 285 16.22 16.23 -28.26
C TYR A 285 16.68 16.81 -29.59
N LYS A 286 15.81 16.73 -30.62
CA LYS A 286 15.97 17.50 -31.86
C LYS A 286 14.97 18.66 -31.85
N ALA A 287 15.42 19.84 -31.46
CA ALA A 287 14.63 21.07 -31.62
C ALA A 287 14.77 21.56 -33.07
N ARG A 288 13.64 21.89 -33.74
CA ARG A 288 13.66 22.50 -35.07
C ARG A 288 14.35 23.86 -35.00
N GLY A 289 15.48 24.01 -35.68
CA GLY A 289 16.06 25.32 -36.04
C GLY A 289 17.48 25.62 -35.56
N TYR A 290 18.14 24.79 -34.73
CA TYR A 290 19.51 25.06 -34.27
C TYR A 290 20.38 23.78 -34.20
N THR A 291 21.69 23.95 -34.39
CA THR A 291 22.72 22.90 -34.40
C THR A 291 22.78 22.10 -33.11
N GLU A 292 23.03 20.80 -33.26
CA GLU A 292 22.82 19.70 -32.32
C GLU A 292 23.49 19.87 -30.94
N TYR A 293 22.74 19.63 -29.86
CA TYR A 293 23.28 19.36 -28.51
C TYR A 293 22.92 17.94 -28.12
N ALA A 294 23.92 17.16 -27.68
CA ALA A 294 23.72 15.85 -27.07
C ALA A 294 24.05 15.94 -25.57
N VAL A 295 23.06 15.70 -24.72
CA VAL A 295 23.27 15.51 -23.27
C VAL A 295 23.24 14.00 -23.05
N VAL A 296 24.37 13.43 -22.63
CA VAL A 296 24.44 12.01 -22.27
C VAL A 296 24.50 11.93 -20.75
N LEU A 297 23.40 11.49 -20.14
CA LEU A 297 23.36 11.15 -18.73
C LEU A 297 23.85 9.71 -18.57
N HIS A 298 24.95 9.52 -17.83
CA HIS A 298 25.34 8.21 -17.34
C HIS A 298 24.76 8.02 -15.94
N ILE A 299 23.80 7.11 -15.81
CA ILE A 299 23.25 6.70 -14.51
C ILE A 299 23.87 5.34 -14.22
N LYS A 300 24.70 5.27 -13.18
CA LYS A 300 25.25 3.99 -12.71
C LYS A 300 24.27 3.43 -11.69
N CYS A 301 23.56 2.37 -12.06
CA CYS A 301 22.70 1.64 -11.13
C CYS A 301 23.52 0.45 -10.59
N SER A 302 24.21 0.65 -9.47
CA SER A 302 24.66 -0.48 -8.67
C SER A 302 23.48 -0.93 -7.81
N ILE A 303 22.92 -2.11 -8.09
CA ILE A 303 22.11 -2.80 -7.09
C ILE A 303 23.14 -3.39 -6.11
N ILE A 304 23.37 -2.67 -5.01
CA ILE A 304 23.87 -3.28 -3.79
C ILE A 304 22.61 -3.65 -3.00
N GLU A 305 22.48 -4.92 -2.65
CA GLU A 305 21.36 -5.41 -1.86
C GLU A 305 21.26 -4.62 -0.56
N GLY A 306 20.09 -4.01 -0.33
CA GLY A 306 19.72 -3.39 0.94
C GLY A 306 20.28 -1.98 1.17
N LEU A 307 19.54 -0.96 0.69
CA LEU A 307 19.29 0.35 1.33
C LEU A 307 18.52 1.22 0.33
N ALA A 308 17.77 2.21 0.82
CA ALA A 308 17.09 3.19 -0.02
C ALA A 308 18.08 3.82 -1.02
N GLY A 309 17.79 3.74 -2.32
CA GLY A 309 18.77 4.03 -3.37
C GLY A 309 19.32 5.45 -3.35
N GLU A 310 20.62 5.58 -3.10
CA GLU A 310 21.40 6.74 -3.54
C GLU A 310 21.70 6.61 -5.04
N PHE A 311 21.46 7.67 -5.80
CA PHE A 311 21.76 7.73 -7.23
C PHE A 311 23.09 8.45 -7.44
N GLU A 312 24.13 7.71 -7.84
CA GLU A 312 25.34 8.31 -8.40
C GLU A 312 25.08 8.64 -9.88
N TRP A 313 25.10 9.93 -10.22
CA TRP A 313 25.05 10.38 -11.62
C TRP A 313 26.37 10.98 -12.07
N SER A 314 26.63 10.85 -13.38
CA SER A 314 27.69 11.57 -14.08
C SER A 314 27.05 12.29 -15.25
N CYS A 315 27.10 13.62 -15.25
CA CYS A 315 26.62 14.44 -16.35
C CYS A 315 27.82 14.95 -17.14
N LYS A 316 28.03 14.43 -18.37
CA LYS A 316 29.02 14.98 -19.31
C LYS A 316 28.30 15.84 -20.34
N LEU A 317 28.55 17.15 -20.28
CA LEU A 317 28.15 18.08 -21.34
C LEU A 317 29.25 18.10 -22.40
N TYR A 318 28.92 17.71 -23.62
CA TYR A 318 29.82 17.84 -24.76
C TYR A 318 29.51 19.14 -25.51
N ARG A 319 30.43 20.11 -25.41
CA ARG A 319 30.57 21.18 -26.40
C ARG A 319 31.66 20.75 -27.38
N ARG A 320 31.47 21.00 -28.68
CA ARG A 320 32.56 20.84 -29.65
C ARG A 320 33.74 21.67 -29.13
N SER A 321 34.87 21.01 -28.88
CA SER A 321 36.13 21.44 -28.22
C SER A 321 36.05 21.77 -26.70
N GLU A 322 36.81 20.96 -25.94
CA GLU A 322 37.18 21.01 -24.50
C GLU A 322 36.24 20.32 -23.47
N PRO A 323 36.78 19.41 -22.63
CA PRO A 323 36.04 18.77 -21.54
C PRO A 323 36.10 19.61 -20.25
N LEU A 324 34.94 19.87 -19.65
CA LEU A 324 34.82 20.28 -18.24
C LEU A 324 34.45 19.05 -17.41
N LEU A 325 35.36 18.59 -16.55
CA LEU A 325 35.12 17.54 -15.57
C LEU A 325 34.78 18.20 -14.22
N ALA A 326 33.60 17.93 -13.69
CA ALA A 326 33.25 18.22 -12.31
C ALA A 326 32.83 16.91 -11.63
N PHE A 327 33.41 16.63 -10.47
CA PHE A 327 33.02 15.54 -9.57
C PHE A 327 32.48 16.15 -8.27
N GLY A 328 31.37 15.64 -7.76
CA GLY A 328 30.82 16.06 -6.47
C GLY A 328 29.59 15.25 -6.04
N THR A 329 29.41 15.11 -4.74
CA THR A 329 28.28 14.42 -4.08
C THR A 329 27.33 15.48 -3.54
N ILE A 330 26.04 15.44 -3.92
CA ILE A 330 25.05 16.44 -3.51
C ILE A 330 23.75 15.75 -3.07
N ARG A 331 23.22 16.10 -1.90
CA ARG A 331 21.88 15.69 -1.43
C ARG A 331 20.78 16.44 -2.19
N THR A 332 19.60 15.81 -2.33
CA THR A 332 18.43 16.21 -3.13
C THR A 332 17.97 17.68 -2.98
N ILE A 333 18.30 18.34 -1.87
CA ILE A 333 17.96 19.74 -1.59
C ILE A 333 18.82 20.72 -2.41
N GLU A 334 20.10 20.45 -2.69
CA GLU A 334 20.93 21.42 -3.44
C GLU A 334 20.77 21.33 -4.97
N LEU A 335 20.19 20.24 -5.49
CA LEU A 335 19.85 20.14 -6.91
C LEU A 335 18.83 21.22 -7.33
N ASN A 336 17.91 21.55 -6.42
CA ASN A 336 16.93 22.60 -6.62
C ASN A 336 17.56 24.00 -6.63
N TYR A 337 18.64 24.24 -5.88
CA TYR A 337 19.39 25.50 -5.90
C TYR A 337 20.22 25.64 -7.18
N LEU A 338 20.89 24.57 -7.62
CA LEU A 338 21.69 24.56 -8.85
C LEU A 338 20.84 24.76 -10.11
N LEU A 339 19.63 24.18 -10.14
CA LEU A 339 18.65 24.38 -11.22
C LEU A 339 18.05 25.80 -11.20
N ARG A 340 17.99 26.46 -10.05
CA ARG A 340 17.52 27.85 -9.91
C ARG A 340 18.56 28.86 -10.43
N ASP A 341 19.83 28.64 -10.15
CA ASP A 341 20.94 29.49 -10.61
C ASP A 341 21.18 29.40 -12.12
N LEU A 342 20.96 28.22 -12.72
CA LEU A 342 21.00 28.02 -14.18
C LEU A 342 19.82 28.70 -14.93
N VAL A 343 18.71 29.00 -14.24
CA VAL A 343 17.58 29.75 -14.79
C VAL A 343 17.82 31.26 -14.69
N LEU A 344 18.50 31.73 -13.64
CA LEU A 344 18.85 33.14 -13.44
C LEU A 344 19.96 33.63 -14.39
N THR A 345 20.81 32.73 -14.89
CA THR A 345 21.93 33.03 -15.80
C THR A 345 21.56 32.92 -17.30
N GLY A 346 20.30 32.61 -17.63
CA GLY A 346 19.74 32.76 -18.99
C GLY A 346 19.97 31.61 -19.97
N THR A 347 20.52 30.47 -19.53
CA THR A 347 20.90 29.33 -20.40
C THR A 347 19.77 28.33 -20.70
N LEU A 348 18.62 28.39 -20.00
CA LEU A 348 17.47 27.49 -20.22
C LEU A 348 16.13 28.27 -20.20
N ARG A 349 15.30 28.13 -21.25
CA ARG A 349 13.96 28.73 -21.28
C ARG A 349 12.98 27.96 -20.38
N GLN A 350 12.28 28.71 -19.53
CA GLN A 350 11.31 28.38 -18.47
C GLN A 350 10.35 27.19 -18.74
N ARG A 351 9.94 26.94 -19.99
CA ARG A 351 8.94 25.90 -20.34
C ARG A 351 9.47 24.45 -20.34
N ALA A 352 10.78 24.25 -20.38
CA ALA A 352 11.37 22.90 -20.28
C ALA A 352 11.44 22.42 -18.82
N VAL A 353 11.68 23.36 -17.90
CA VAL A 353 11.77 23.11 -16.46
C VAL A 353 10.37 22.90 -15.85
N GLU A 354 9.35 23.63 -16.31
CA GLU A 354 7.97 23.42 -15.85
C GLU A 354 7.46 21.98 -16.05
N ARG A 355 7.92 21.24 -17.07
CA ARG A 355 7.47 19.84 -17.29
C ARG A 355 8.17 18.82 -16.39
N VAL A 356 9.37 19.11 -15.93
CA VAL A 356 10.08 18.30 -14.93
C VAL A 356 9.56 18.63 -13.53
N ILE A 357 9.28 19.92 -13.28
CA ILE A 357 8.79 20.42 -11.99
C ILE A 357 7.31 20.07 -11.75
N LYS A 358 6.45 19.96 -12.78
CA LYS A 358 5.02 19.60 -12.58
C LYS A 358 4.78 18.18 -12.09
N HIS A 359 5.78 17.29 -12.17
CA HIS A 359 5.70 15.97 -11.55
C HIS A 359 6.16 15.97 -10.08
N SER A 360 6.69 17.10 -9.58
CA SER A 360 7.28 17.25 -8.24
C SER A 360 6.62 18.34 -7.38
N LEU A 361 5.81 19.26 -7.94
CA LEU A 361 5.11 20.32 -7.20
C LEU A 361 3.69 19.95 -6.76
N LEU A 362 3.56 18.92 -5.93
CA LEU A 362 2.38 18.75 -5.04
C LEU A 362 2.75 18.73 -3.55
N PHE A 363 3.99 19.05 -3.22
CA PHE A 363 4.50 18.99 -1.85
C PHE A 363 5.34 20.22 -1.55
N ASN A 364 4.68 21.34 -1.29
CA ASN A 364 5.30 22.49 -0.62
C ASN A 364 4.31 23.02 0.39
N ASP A 365 4.26 22.35 1.54
CA ASP A 365 3.96 22.95 2.84
C ASP A 365 5.00 22.35 3.78
N GLU A 366 6.03 23.13 4.15
CA GLU A 366 7.19 22.69 4.94
C GLU A 366 6.76 22.07 6.29
N GLU A 367 5.63 22.51 6.85
CA GLU A 367 5.05 21.98 8.08
C GLU A 367 4.50 20.54 7.93
N SER A 368 4.10 20.14 6.72
CA SER A 368 3.52 18.82 6.43
C SER A 368 4.54 17.72 6.08
N SER A 369 5.82 18.10 5.93
CA SER A 369 6.88 17.19 5.52
C SER A 369 7.44 16.36 6.67
N SER A 370 7.52 16.95 7.87
CA SER A 370 7.91 16.26 9.11
C SER A 370 6.82 15.28 9.57
N GLN A 371 5.54 15.64 9.47
CA GLN A 371 4.44 14.71 9.76
C GLN A 371 4.34 13.55 8.74
N ARG A 372 4.57 13.81 7.45
CA ARG A 372 4.51 12.75 6.42
C ARG A 372 5.65 11.74 6.47
N SER A 373 6.84 12.11 6.97
CA SER A 373 7.95 11.17 7.15
C SER A 373 7.73 10.19 8.31
N GLU A 374 7.05 10.62 9.38
CA GLU A 374 6.64 9.73 10.48
C GLU A 374 5.47 8.81 10.07
N GLU A 375 4.51 9.31 9.28
CA GLU A 375 3.29 8.56 8.97
C GLU A 375 3.49 7.32 8.10
N LEU A 376 4.41 7.34 7.12
CA LEU A 376 4.54 6.22 6.16
C LEU A 376 5.02 4.90 6.81
N PRO A 377 6.09 4.88 7.62
CA PRO A 377 6.53 3.68 8.34
C PRO A 377 5.50 3.19 9.38
N LEU A 378 4.76 4.12 10.00
CA LEU A 378 3.68 3.81 10.94
C LEU A 378 2.45 3.22 10.23
N LEU A 379 2.05 3.76 9.08
CA LEU A 379 0.98 3.23 8.22
C LEU A 379 1.30 1.79 7.79
N PHE A 380 2.53 1.54 7.34
CA PHE A 380 2.95 0.19 6.97
C PHE A 380 2.85 -0.82 8.12
N ARG A 381 3.22 -0.42 9.35
CA ARG A 381 3.08 -1.29 10.54
C ARG A 381 1.63 -1.43 10.99
N ARG A 382 0.80 -0.38 10.89
CA ARG A 382 -0.64 -0.44 11.18
C ARG A 382 -1.35 -1.47 10.31
N ASP A 383 -1.01 -1.55 9.02
CA ASP A 383 -1.63 -2.48 8.08
C ASP A 383 -1.15 -3.94 8.27
N GLN A 384 -0.01 -4.13 8.95
CA GLN A 384 0.59 -5.45 9.16
C GLN A 384 0.31 -6.07 10.52
N ALA A 385 -0.23 -5.34 11.49
CA ALA A 385 -0.37 -5.79 12.89
C ALA A 385 -0.97 -7.21 13.01
N SER A 386 -2.08 -7.49 12.32
CA SER A 386 -2.78 -8.79 12.36
C SER A 386 -1.99 -9.95 11.75
N THR A 387 -0.97 -9.67 10.93
CA THR A 387 -0.11 -10.68 10.30
C THR A 387 1.32 -10.66 10.82
N TYR A 388 1.67 -9.70 11.68
CA TYR A 388 3.04 -9.43 12.13
C TYR A 388 3.69 -10.67 12.76
N ASN A 389 3.04 -11.30 13.74
CA ASN A 389 3.60 -12.47 14.42
C ASN A 389 3.77 -13.66 13.48
N LYS A 390 2.84 -13.85 12.53
CA LYS A 390 2.95 -14.92 11.53
C LYS A 390 4.11 -14.68 10.57
N ARG A 391 4.37 -13.40 10.23
CA ARG A 391 5.45 -12.98 9.36
C ARG A 391 6.81 -13.08 10.06
N HIS A 392 6.89 -12.79 11.35
CA HIS A 392 8.14 -12.70 12.11
C HIS A 392 8.30 -13.82 13.16
N GLU A 393 7.56 -14.92 13.01
CA GLU A 393 7.46 -16.03 13.99
C GLU A 393 8.83 -16.53 14.47
N ASP A 394 9.74 -16.83 13.53
CA ASP A 394 11.05 -17.38 13.84
C ASP A 394 11.94 -16.39 14.62
N GLY A 395 11.92 -15.11 14.25
CA GLY A 395 12.68 -14.06 14.93
C GLY A 395 12.11 -13.74 16.30
N ILE A 396 10.78 -13.71 16.43
CA ILE A 396 10.09 -13.51 17.72
C ILE A 396 10.48 -14.63 18.68
N LYS A 397 10.47 -15.88 18.22
CA LYS A 397 10.87 -17.02 19.04
C LYS A 397 12.34 -16.91 19.47
N GLN A 398 13.24 -16.65 18.53
CA GLN A 398 14.68 -16.51 18.83
C GLN A 398 14.95 -15.45 19.90
N LEU A 399 14.36 -14.26 19.77
CA LEU A 399 14.54 -13.19 20.75
C LEU A 399 13.86 -13.49 22.09
N THR A 400 12.72 -14.18 22.08
CA THR A 400 12.08 -14.62 23.33
C THR A 400 13.03 -15.53 24.11
N ASP A 401 13.61 -16.52 23.43
CA ASP A 401 14.59 -17.43 24.03
C ASP A 401 15.85 -16.66 24.51
N ASP A 402 16.41 -15.78 23.68
CA ASP A 402 17.60 -14.99 24.03
C ASP A 402 17.36 -14.05 25.23
N ILE A 403 16.17 -13.44 25.35
CA ILE A 403 15.80 -12.60 26.50
C ILE A 403 15.69 -13.45 27.77
N GLN A 404 15.02 -14.61 27.69
CA GLN A 404 14.80 -15.49 28.84
C GLN A 404 16.11 -16.11 29.35
N GLU A 405 17.00 -16.53 28.44
CA GLU A 405 18.33 -17.05 28.78
C GLU A 405 19.22 -15.99 29.42
N ARG A 406 19.01 -14.70 29.12
CA ARG A 406 19.80 -13.57 29.62
C ARG A 406 19.17 -12.85 30.80
N ARG A 407 18.07 -13.36 31.39
CA ARG A 407 17.34 -12.69 32.46
C ARG A 407 18.25 -12.22 33.61
N ASP A 408 19.17 -13.06 34.08
CA ASP A 408 20.07 -12.73 35.19
C ASP A 408 21.06 -11.63 34.82
N TRP A 409 21.50 -11.62 33.55
CA TRP A 409 22.33 -10.55 33.01
C TRP A 409 21.55 -9.25 32.86
N ILE A 410 20.28 -9.31 32.44
CA ILE A 410 19.37 -8.16 32.34
C ILE A 410 19.13 -7.55 33.73
N SER A 411 18.64 -8.35 34.66
CA SER A 411 18.44 -7.98 36.05
C SER A 411 18.30 -9.25 36.90
N THR A 412 19.06 -9.33 37.99
CA THR A 412 18.93 -10.42 38.98
C THR A 412 17.56 -10.49 39.65
N ASP A 413 16.75 -9.44 39.51
CA ASP A 413 15.39 -9.38 40.07
C ASP A 413 14.35 -10.12 39.19
N LEU A 414 14.71 -10.52 37.96
CA LEU A 414 13.84 -11.29 37.04
C LEU A 414 13.81 -12.78 37.40
N VAL A 415 13.20 -13.09 38.53
CA VAL A 415 12.99 -14.46 39.01
C VAL A 415 11.59 -14.97 38.67
N ASP A 416 11.42 -16.29 38.57
CA ASP A 416 10.12 -16.90 38.26
C ASP A 416 9.07 -16.46 39.28
N VAL A 417 7.95 -15.89 38.80
CA VAL A 417 6.90 -15.37 39.70
C VAL A 417 6.31 -16.45 40.60
N ASP A 418 6.31 -17.70 40.13
CA ASP A 418 5.84 -18.86 40.89
C ASP A 418 6.77 -19.24 42.07
N THR A 419 8.00 -18.71 42.06
CA THR A 419 9.00 -18.91 43.13
C THR A 419 9.05 -17.77 44.14
N LEU A 420 8.28 -16.69 43.91
CA LEU A 420 8.25 -15.53 44.79
C LEU A 420 7.55 -15.86 46.11
N GLU A 421 8.22 -15.58 47.22
CA GLU A 421 7.60 -15.66 48.54
C GLU A 421 6.46 -14.64 48.69
N LEU A 422 5.47 -14.95 49.54
CA LEU A 422 4.41 -13.99 49.87
C LEU A 422 5.01 -12.67 50.39
N GLY A 423 4.79 -11.58 49.66
CA GLY A 423 5.31 -10.26 50.00
C GLY A 423 6.59 -9.85 49.27
N ALA A 424 7.05 -10.64 48.28
CA ALA A 424 8.13 -10.22 47.40
C ALA A 424 7.82 -8.90 46.70
N LYS A 425 8.87 -8.11 46.45
CA LYS A 425 8.74 -6.78 45.84
C LYS A 425 8.19 -6.94 44.41
N PRO A 426 7.12 -6.20 44.04
CA PRO A 426 6.60 -6.27 42.67
C PRO A 426 7.63 -5.73 41.68
N LEU A 427 7.92 -6.52 40.64
CA LEU A 427 8.74 -6.11 39.51
C LEU A 427 7.83 -5.62 38.38
N ARG A 428 7.96 -4.33 38.05
CA ARG A 428 7.20 -3.62 37.01
C ARG A 428 8.09 -3.33 35.81
N VAL A 429 7.62 -3.72 34.63
CA VAL A 429 8.30 -3.51 33.36
C VAL A 429 7.51 -2.54 32.48
N LEU A 430 8.18 -1.58 31.86
CA LEU A 430 7.66 -0.80 30.75
C LEU A 430 8.24 -1.34 29.44
N ASP A 431 7.39 -1.85 28.54
CA ASP A 431 7.73 -2.26 27.19
C ASP A 431 7.33 -1.12 26.24
N TYR A 432 8.29 -0.29 25.81
CA TYR A 432 8.01 0.85 24.93
C TYR A 432 8.31 0.50 23.47
N ALA A 433 7.43 0.94 22.55
CA ALA A 433 7.33 0.40 21.20
C ALA A 433 7.05 -1.12 21.22
N CYS A 434 6.11 -1.54 22.07
CA CYS A 434 5.88 -2.95 22.40
C CYS A 434 5.38 -3.82 21.24
N GLY A 435 4.91 -3.21 20.14
CA GLY A 435 4.33 -3.91 19.01
C GLY A 435 3.25 -4.89 19.45
N THR A 436 3.34 -6.12 18.98
CA THR A 436 2.42 -7.22 19.33
C THR A 436 2.87 -8.07 20.53
N ARG A 437 3.72 -7.51 21.42
CA ARG A 437 4.13 -8.05 22.74
C ARG A 437 5.37 -8.95 22.81
N LEU A 438 6.38 -8.78 21.97
CA LEU A 438 7.59 -9.64 22.00
C LEU A 438 8.26 -9.67 23.38
N VAL A 439 8.67 -8.50 23.89
CA VAL A 439 9.41 -8.40 25.15
C VAL A 439 8.48 -8.72 26.31
N SER A 440 7.27 -8.15 26.29
CA SER A 440 6.24 -8.43 27.29
C SER A 440 5.97 -9.92 27.44
N HIS A 441 5.88 -10.68 26.35
CA HIS A 441 5.69 -12.13 26.41
C HIS A 441 6.88 -12.85 27.03
N ALA A 442 8.11 -12.46 26.66
CA ALA A 442 9.33 -13.06 27.19
C ALA A 442 9.48 -12.87 28.70
N LEU A 443 9.09 -11.69 29.20
CA LEU A 443 9.26 -11.30 30.61
C LEU A 443 8.04 -11.56 31.49
N ALA A 444 6.88 -11.93 30.92
CA ALA A 444 5.65 -12.19 31.67
C ALA A 444 5.82 -13.18 32.85
N PRO A 445 6.60 -14.28 32.70
CA PRO A 445 6.81 -15.23 33.79
C PRO A 445 7.73 -14.72 34.92
N TYR A 446 8.41 -13.59 34.70
CA TYR A 446 9.45 -13.06 35.58
C TYR A 446 9.14 -11.66 36.11
N SER A 447 7.90 -11.19 35.88
CA SER A 447 7.47 -9.84 36.24
C SER A 447 6.05 -9.87 36.80
N THR A 448 5.81 -9.01 37.78
CA THR A 448 4.47 -8.88 38.39
C THR A 448 3.53 -8.03 37.55
N GLN A 449 4.09 -7.09 36.77
CA GLN A 449 3.34 -6.24 35.86
C GLN A 449 4.20 -5.84 34.67
N VAL A 450 3.62 -5.90 33.48
CA VAL A 450 4.18 -5.35 32.24
C VAL A 450 3.20 -4.35 31.65
N VAL A 451 3.64 -3.11 31.50
CA VAL A 451 2.92 -2.03 30.83
C VAL A 451 3.52 -1.84 29.45
N GLY A 452 2.72 -2.09 28.41
CA GLY A 452 3.10 -1.81 27.03
C GLY A 452 2.70 -0.40 26.61
N ILE A 453 3.49 0.28 25.79
CA ILE A 453 3.07 1.51 25.09
C ILE A 453 3.54 1.45 23.64
N ASP A 454 2.63 1.68 22.68
CA ASP A 454 2.96 1.73 21.25
C ASP A 454 2.21 2.85 20.53
N LEU A 455 2.85 3.42 19.51
CA LEU A 455 2.30 4.48 18.66
C LEU A 455 1.28 3.97 17.63
N SER A 456 1.10 2.66 17.51
CA SER A 456 0.15 2.01 16.63
C SER A 456 -0.99 1.37 17.42
N GLU A 457 -2.19 1.95 17.33
CA GLU A 457 -3.40 1.42 17.95
C GLU A 457 -3.68 -0.04 17.53
N ASN A 458 -3.40 -0.39 16.27
CA ASN A 458 -3.55 -1.77 15.78
C ASN A 458 -2.57 -2.74 16.45
N MET A 459 -1.32 -2.31 16.72
CA MET A 459 -0.35 -3.15 17.45
C MET A 459 -0.80 -3.37 18.89
N VAL A 460 -1.27 -2.30 19.56
CA VAL A 460 -1.83 -2.37 20.92
C VAL A 460 -3.05 -3.29 20.98
N LYS A 461 -3.93 -3.23 19.98
CA LYS A 461 -5.10 -4.12 19.90
C LYS A 461 -4.69 -5.58 19.79
N GLU A 462 -3.74 -5.90 18.92
CA GLU A 462 -3.22 -7.27 18.77
C GLU A 462 -2.49 -7.74 20.04
N TYR A 463 -1.70 -6.86 20.66
CA TYR A 463 -1.07 -7.11 21.96
C TYR A 463 -2.11 -7.54 23.00
N ASN A 464 -3.13 -6.70 23.23
CA ASN A 464 -4.11 -6.90 24.30
C ASN A 464 -5.01 -8.10 24.02
N THR A 465 -5.44 -8.29 22.77
CA THR A 465 -6.25 -9.46 22.36
C THR A 465 -5.49 -10.76 22.64
N ARG A 466 -4.19 -10.79 22.38
CA ARG A 466 -3.37 -11.99 22.62
C ARG A 466 -3.13 -12.25 24.10
N ALA A 467 -2.95 -11.21 24.92
CA ALA A 467 -2.83 -11.33 26.37
C ALA A 467 -4.14 -11.89 26.98
N GLU A 468 -5.28 -11.33 26.57
CA GLU A 468 -6.62 -11.78 26.97
C GLU A 468 -6.87 -13.24 26.55
N THR A 469 -6.54 -13.61 25.31
CA THR A 469 -6.70 -14.99 24.81
C THR A 469 -5.85 -16.00 25.58
N GLN A 470 -4.71 -15.57 26.15
CA GLN A 470 -3.86 -16.41 27.00
C GLN A 470 -4.31 -16.42 28.47
N GLY A 471 -5.40 -15.72 28.81
CA GLY A 471 -5.89 -15.62 30.18
C GLY A 471 -5.00 -14.77 31.09
N ILE A 472 -4.12 -13.93 30.53
CA ILE A 472 -3.26 -13.05 31.33
C ILE A 472 -4.13 -11.88 31.83
N PRO A 473 -4.21 -11.64 33.15
CA PRO A 473 -5.03 -10.58 33.69
C PRO A 473 -4.49 -9.19 33.31
N LEU A 474 -5.40 -8.23 33.13
CA LEU A 474 -5.06 -6.84 32.78
C LEU A 474 -4.13 -6.17 33.81
N SER A 475 -4.21 -6.60 35.07
CA SER A 475 -3.32 -6.12 36.13
C SER A 475 -1.87 -6.56 35.95
N GLN A 476 -1.64 -7.70 35.29
CA GLN A 476 -0.32 -8.26 35.01
C GLN A 476 0.21 -7.78 33.65
N MET A 477 -0.62 -7.65 32.63
CA MET A 477 -0.15 -7.27 31.29
C MET A 477 -1.20 -6.47 30.52
N PHE A 478 -0.85 -5.24 30.14
CA PHE A 478 -1.71 -4.40 29.34
C PHE A 478 -0.91 -3.34 28.56
N ALA A 479 -1.31 -3.09 27.30
CA ALA A 479 -0.71 -2.07 26.46
C ALA A 479 -1.64 -0.88 26.22
N TYR A 480 -1.04 0.32 26.18
CA TYR A 480 -1.69 1.60 25.91
C TYR A 480 -1.26 2.17 24.55
N TYR A 481 -2.18 2.83 23.86
CA TYR A 481 -1.87 3.59 22.66
C TYR A 481 -1.33 4.96 23.02
N GLY A 482 -0.13 5.30 22.53
CA GLY A 482 0.36 6.68 22.61
C GLY A 482 1.85 6.85 22.35
N ASN A 483 2.35 8.08 22.60
CA ASN A 483 3.70 8.50 22.25
C ASN A 483 4.39 9.19 23.45
N LEU A 484 5.44 8.59 24.00
CA LEU A 484 6.24 9.21 25.06
C LEU A 484 7.22 10.27 24.52
N MET A 485 7.36 10.38 23.20
CA MET A 485 8.25 11.35 22.54
C MET A 485 7.59 12.70 22.28
N LYS A 486 6.26 12.80 22.38
CA LYS A 486 5.54 14.08 22.29
C LYS A 486 5.43 14.73 23.67
N VAL A 487 5.79 16.02 23.72
CA VAL A 487 5.79 16.85 24.95
C VAL A 487 4.66 17.88 24.90
N GLU A 488 3.53 17.55 24.26
CA GLU A 488 2.36 18.44 24.15
C GLU A 488 1.35 18.18 25.28
N GLU A 489 0.71 19.23 25.79
CA GLU A 489 -0.26 19.14 26.89
C GLU A 489 -1.71 18.92 26.40
N PRO A 490 -2.52 18.10 27.11
CA PRO A 490 -2.12 17.26 28.26
C PRO A 490 -1.35 16.03 27.79
N ALA A 491 -0.22 15.74 28.44
CA ALA A 491 0.58 14.57 28.08
C ALA A 491 -0.13 13.29 28.58
N ASN A 492 -0.42 12.37 27.65
CA ASN A 492 -1.26 11.18 27.89
C ASN A 492 -0.65 10.12 28.84
N PHE A 493 0.44 10.40 29.56
CA PHE A 493 1.17 9.43 30.40
C PHE A 493 1.85 10.05 31.64
N ASP A 494 1.27 11.10 32.22
CA ASP A 494 1.81 11.74 33.44
C ASP A 494 1.26 11.11 34.74
N GLY A 495 0.36 10.14 34.63
CA GLY A 495 -0.18 9.41 35.78
C GLY A 495 0.88 8.53 36.48
N PRO A 496 0.78 8.33 37.81
CA PRO A 496 1.75 7.55 38.59
C PRO A 496 1.91 6.10 38.09
N GLU A 497 0.90 5.54 37.42
CA GLU A 497 0.96 4.22 36.81
C GLU A 497 2.02 4.10 35.68
N PHE A 498 2.47 5.23 35.12
CA PHE A 498 3.48 5.28 34.07
C PHE A 498 4.88 5.67 34.57
N PHE A 499 5.12 5.61 35.88
CA PHE A 499 6.43 5.84 36.49
C PHE A 499 6.81 4.72 37.46
N ASP A 500 7.99 4.83 38.07
CA ASP A 500 8.54 3.90 39.05
C ASP A 500 8.67 2.45 38.55
N PHE A 501 9.06 2.28 37.29
CA PHE A 501 9.37 0.96 36.74
C PHE A 501 10.74 0.47 37.19
N ASP A 502 10.84 -0.84 37.45
CA ASP A 502 12.10 -1.51 37.74
C ASP A 502 12.93 -1.73 36.47
N LEU A 503 12.24 -1.90 35.34
CA LEU A 503 12.83 -2.16 34.03
C LEU A 503 12.06 -1.40 32.94
N VAL A 504 12.77 -0.72 32.06
CA VAL A 504 12.24 -0.18 30.81
C VAL A 504 12.95 -0.89 29.67
N PHE A 505 12.19 -1.40 28.71
CA PHE A 505 12.71 -2.20 27.61
C PHE A 505 12.19 -1.67 26.26
N VAL A 506 13.08 -1.59 25.28
CA VAL A 506 12.71 -1.38 23.86
C VAL A 506 13.29 -2.53 23.02
N GLY A 507 12.42 -3.28 22.34
CA GLY A 507 12.81 -4.40 21.47
C GLY A 507 12.55 -4.10 20.00
N LEU A 508 13.61 -3.99 19.18
CA LEU A 508 13.55 -3.74 17.73
C LEU A 508 12.74 -2.50 17.31
N GLY A 509 12.66 -1.49 18.18
CA GLY A 509 11.91 -0.26 17.92
C GLY A 509 12.73 1.02 18.05
N PHE A 510 13.93 0.94 18.63
CA PHE A 510 14.73 2.10 19.03
C PHE A 510 15.34 2.83 17.82
N HIS A 511 15.72 2.08 16.76
CA HIS A 511 16.21 2.65 15.51
C HIS A 511 15.16 3.46 14.73
N HIS A 512 13.88 3.39 15.12
CA HIS A 512 12.81 4.19 14.52
C HIS A 512 12.59 5.54 15.21
N PHE A 513 13.31 5.84 16.29
CA PHE A 513 13.14 7.11 17.00
C PHE A 513 13.93 8.23 16.32
N ASP A 514 13.25 9.30 15.94
CA ASP A 514 13.86 10.49 15.33
C ASP A 514 14.93 11.12 16.23
N ASN A 515 14.71 11.08 17.55
CA ASN A 515 15.65 11.57 18.55
C ASN A 515 15.90 10.50 19.63
N PRO A 516 16.86 9.59 19.42
CA PRO A 516 17.21 8.56 20.39
C PRO A 516 17.66 9.12 21.75
N ALA A 517 18.26 10.31 21.78
CA ALA A 517 18.68 10.95 23.02
C ALA A 517 17.48 11.41 23.86
N LEU A 518 16.48 12.05 23.24
CA LEU A 518 15.22 12.39 23.90
C LEU A 518 14.49 11.12 24.36
N ALA A 519 14.47 10.08 23.53
CA ALA A 519 13.86 8.80 23.89
C ALA A 519 14.50 8.19 25.13
N SER A 520 15.83 8.09 25.18
CA SER A 520 16.55 7.62 26.36
C SER A 520 16.21 8.45 27.60
N GLN A 521 16.19 9.79 27.50
CA GLN A 521 15.85 10.66 28.63
C GLN A 521 14.41 10.44 29.12
N GLN A 522 13.44 10.36 28.20
CA GLN A 522 12.05 10.12 28.57
C GLN A 522 11.90 8.76 29.22
N LEU A 523 12.48 7.70 28.66
CA LEU A 523 12.41 6.34 29.22
C LEU A 523 13.08 6.23 30.59
N VAL A 524 14.29 6.80 30.77
CA VAL A 524 15.00 6.79 32.06
C VAL A 524 14.25 7.59 33.14
N ARG A 525 13.52 8.65 32.77
CA ARG A 525 12.67 9.37 33.72
C ARG A 525 11.57 8.49 34.34
N ARG A 526 11.12 7.43 33.64
CA ARG A 526 10.07 6.51 34.13
C ARG A 526 10.61 5.41 35.05
N LEU A 527 11.93 5.27 35.15
CA LEU A 527 12.57 4.31 36.05
C LEU A 527 12.60 4.83 37.51
N LYS A 528 12.47 3.90 38.46
CA LYS A 528 12.89 4.12 39.85
C LYS A 528 14.42 4.28 39.95
N SER A 529 14.93 4.70 41.11
CA SER A 529 16.37 4.53 41.42
C SER A 529 16.76 3.04 41.43
N SER A 530 17.94 2.75 40.89
CA SER A 530 18.42 1.39 40.56
C SER A 530 17.59 0.64 39.50
N GLY A 531 16.64 1.31 38.85
CA GLY A 531 15.92 0.78 37.70
C GLY A 531 16.82 0.69 36.47
N LYS A 532 16.52 -0.26 35.57
CA LYS A 532 17.36 -0.54 34.40
C LYS A 532 16.67 -0.18 33.09
N ILE A 533 17.38 0.44 32.17
CA ILE A 533 16.97 0.57 30.76
C ILE A 533 17.66 -0.53 29.95
N VAL A 534 16.91 -1.18 29.05
CA VAL A 534 17.42 -2.24 28.17
C VAL A 534 16.95 -2.02 26.75
N ILE A 535 17.87 -2.16 25.80
CA ILE A 535 17.59 -2.03 24.36
C ILE A 535 18.12 -3.27 23.64
N ILE A 536 17.26 -3.90 22.85
CA ILE A 536 17.66 -4.86 21.82
C ILE A 536 17.40 -4.24 20.46
N ASP A 537 18.43 -4.04 19.64
CA ASP A 537 18.26 -3.44 18.32
C ASP A 537 19.39 -3.79 17.32
N ASN A 538 19.29 -3.27 16.10
CA ASN A 538 20.19 -3.49 14.99
C ASN A 538 21.61 -3.00 15.31
N LEU A 539 22.59 -3.88 15.11
CA LEU A 539 24.01 -3.52 15.12
C LEU A 539 24.40 -3.05 13.70
N ALA A 540 24.68 -1.76 13.51
CA ALA A 540 25.23 -1.25 12.24
C ALA A 540 25.85 0.16 12.42
N PRO A 541 27.08 0.41 11.92
CA PRO A 541 27.67 1.76 11.80
C PRO A 541 27.02 2.69 10.76
N ASP A 542 26.24 2.16 9.82
CA ASP A 542 25.92 2.77 8.52
C ASP A 542 24.43 3.09 8.33
N HIS A 543 23.92 3.96 9.22
CA HIS A 543 22.70 4.78 9.08
C HIS A 543 21.36 4.20 9.57
N THR A 544 21.25 2.93 10.01
CA THR A 544 19.98 2.37 10.57
C THR A 544 20.14 1.51 11.84
N GLY A 545 21.34 1.45 12.42
CA GLY A 545 21.63 0.71 13.65
C GLY A 545 22.50 1.52 14.61
N PHE A 546 22.95 0.87 15.69
CA PHE A 546 23.74 1.53 16.72
C PHE A 546 25.10 0.85 16.95
N SER A 547 26.10 1.65 17.32
CA SER A 547 27.37 1.16 17.85
C SER A 547 27.32 1.06 19.37
N LYS A 548 28.22 0.26 19.96
CA LYS A 548 28.37 0.16 21.42
C LYS A 548 28.56 1.53 22.07
N GLU A 549 29.46 2.33 21.53
CA GLU A 549 29.81 3.66 22.06
C GLU A 549 28.61 4.61 21.99
N SER A 550 27.83 4.54 20.91
CA SER A 550 26.63 5.37 20.76
C SER A 550 25.56 5.04 21.81
N VAL A 551 25.31 3.75 22.08
CA VAL A 551 24.31 3.33 23.08
C VAL A 551 24.76 3.63 24.49
N GLN A 552 26.03 3.35 24.81
CA GLN A 552 26.60 3.65 26.13
C GLN A 552 26.50 5.14 26.44
N LYS A 553 26.85 6.00 25.47
CA LYS A 553 26.70 7.45 25.58
C LYS A 553 25.25 7.88 25.76
N LEU A 554 24.31 7.30 25.01
CA LEU A 554 22.88 7.59 25.15
C LEU A 554 22.35 7.28 26.56
N PHE A 555 22.83 6.20 27.18
CA PHE A 555 22.47 5.86 28.57
C PHE A 555 23.13 6.80 29.58
N GLU A 556 24.41 7.13 29.40
CA GLU A 556 25.11 8.11 30.25
C GLU A 556 24.43 9.48 30.22
N ASP A 557 24.18 10.02 29.02
CA ASP A 557 23.55 11.33 28.81
C ASP A 557 22.11 11.37 29.32
N ALA A 558 21.43 10.22 29.39
CA ALA A 558 20.09 10.09 29.95
C ALA A 558 20.06 9.89 31.48
N GLY A 559 21.22 9.71 32.12
CA GLY A 559 21.33 9.48 33.56
C GLY A 559 21.18 8.01 33.99
N ALA A 560 21.45 7.06 33.09
CA ALA A 560 21.45 5.62 33.35
C ALA A 560 22.80 4.95 33.02
N GLY A 561 23.91 5.65 33.26
CA GLY A 561 25.25 5.18 32.91
C GLY A 561 25.90 4.17 33.88
N GLN A 562 25.25 3.77 34.98
CA GLN A 562 25.80 2.74 35.88
C GLN A 562 25.60 1.34 35.30
N ASP A 563 26.50 0.40 35.62
CA ASP A 563 26.48 -0.99 35.15
C ASP A 563 26.24 -1.13 33.63
N ASN A 564 26.73 -0.15 32.87
CA ASN A 564 26.47 0.01 31.46
C ASN A 564 27.18 -1.10 30.67
N ASP A 565 26.42 -1.99 30.05
CA ASP A 565 26.95 -3.18 29.39
C ASP A 565 26.28 -3.42 28.02
N PHE A 566 27.02 -4.06 27.13
CA PHE A 566 26.65 -4.23 25.72
C PHE A 566 27.13 -5.59 25.21
N SER A 567 26.22 -6.38 24.65
CA SER A 567 26.49 -7.70 24.10
C SER A 567 25.89 -7.84 22.71
N VAL A 568 26.68 -8.30 21.74
CA VAL A 568 26.15 -8.68 20.42
C VAL A 568 25.54 -10.08 20.54
N LEU A 569 24.31 -10.26 20.05
CA LEU A 569 23.70 -11.58 20.03
C LEU A 569 24.42 -12.45 18.99
N SER A 570 24.78 -13.66 19.41
CA SER A 570 25.60 -14.59 18.61
C SER A 570 24.86 -15.12 17.39
N ARG A 571 23.53 -15.20 17.45
CA ARG A 571 22.67 -15.62 16.35
C ARG A 571 22.22 -14.40 15.55
N LEU A 572 22.31 -14.50 14.22
CA LEU A 572 21.69 -13.51 13.35
C LEU A 572 20.17 -13.65 13.46
N LEU A 573 19.50 -12.53 13.69
CA LEU A 573 18.06 -12.49 13.83
C LEU A 573 17.38 -12.68 12.48
N LYS A 574 16.48 -13.66 12.39
CA LYS A 574 15.64 -13.85 11.21
C LYS A 574 14.47 -12.87 11.19
N ILE A 575 14.41 -12.03 10.16
CA ILE A 575 13.34 -11.06 9.96
C ILE A 575 12.50 -11.48 8.75
N GLY A 576 11.20 -11.71 8.95
CA GLY A 576 10.26 -12.12 7.91
C GLY A 576 10.17 -13.64 7.73
N ARG A 577 9.38 -14.08 6.74
CA ARG A 577 9.16 -15.49 6.42
C ARG A 577 9.10 -15.69 4.90
N GLY A 578 9.57 -16.85 4.43
CA GLY A 578 9.54 -17.21 3.01
C GLY A 578 10.60 -16.47 2.19
N PRO A 579 10.39 -16.24 0.88
CA PRO A 579 11.42 -15.67 -0.01
C PRO A 579 11.79 -14.20 0.27
N GLN A 580 11.15 -13.56 1.25
CA GLN A 580 11.47 -12.20 1.73
C GLN A 580 12.14 -12.19 3.11
N ALA A 581 12.50 -13.35 3.65
CA ALA A 581 13.22 -13.43 4.92
C ALA A 581 14.67 -12.99 4.73
N TRP A 582 15.19 -12.25 5.69
CA TRP A 582 16.58 -11.80 5.72
C TRP A 582 17.12 -11.86 7.16
N GLU A 583 18.43 -11.74 7.31
CA GLU A 583 19.13 -11.90 8.59
C GLU A 583 19.79 -10.58 9.01
N GLN A 584 19.65 -10.23 10.29
CA GLN A 584 20.17 -8.98 10.86
C GLN A 584 21.00 -9.28 12.10
N GLN A 585 22.20 -8.69 12.21
CA GLN A 585 22.94 -8.71 13.47
C GLN A 585 22.29 -7.74 14.45
N VAL A 586 22.02 -8.20 15.67
CA VAL A 586 21.41 -7.39 16.73
C VAL A 586 22.27 -7.41 17.99
N PHE A 587 22.15 -6.36 18.79
CA PHE A 587 22.77 -6.27 20.12
C PHE A 587 21.71 -6.25 21.21
N ILE A 588 22.14 -6.49 22.45
CA ILE A 588 21.43 -6.15 23.67
C ILE A 588 22.33 -5.28 24.54
N ALA A 589 21.79 -4.18 25.06
CA ALA A 589 22.49 -3.28 25.95
C ALA A 589 21.65 -2.96 27.17
N LYS A 590 22.30 -2.69 28.31
CA LYS A 590 21.63 -2.26 29.54
C LYS A 590 22.37 -1.09 30.20
N GLY A 591 21.64 -0.27 30.93
CA GLY A 591 22.17 0.77 31.81
C GLY A 591 21.29 0.91 33.05
N THR A 592 21.88 1.33 34.17
CA THR A 592 21.21 1.47 35.48
C THR A 592 21.12 2.94 35.86
N LYS A 593 19.91 3.37 36.26
CA LYS A 593 19.64 4.68 36.86
C LYS A 593 20.12 4.69 38.31
N PRO A 594 20.93 5.67 38.76
CA PRO A 594 21.44 5.74 40.12
C PRO A 594 20.35 5.90 41.20
#